data_AF-A0A1B8Y1E5-F1
#
_entry.id   AF-A0A1B8Y1E5-F1
#
_cell.length_a   1.000
_cell.length_b   1.000
_cell.length_c   1.000
_cell.angle_alpha   90.00
_cell.angle_beta   90.00
_cell.angle_gamma   90.00
#
_symmetry.space_group_name_H-M   'P 1'
#
loop_
_entity.id
_entity.type
_entity.pdbx_description
1 polymer ?
#
loop_
_entity_poly.entity_id
_entity_poly.type
_entity_poly.pdbx_seq_one_letter_code
_entity_poly.pdbx_strand_id
1 'polypeptide(L)'
;DRPPPLGGAVWVITPLIYFYVLFPSFVANIVRYYYPSDESVYKDPELQAWVAEIYKEGFLSLQSTGIPSSFATQGELIKYLTMVIFRCSAQHAAVNSGQYDIYSWMPNGPSSLRKPPPTTRGTATHQSILETLPAVNVTAKSVAAVHLLSTEPMDR
;
A
#
# COMPACT_ATOMS: atom_id res chain seq x y z
N ASP A 1 12.28 -28.37 -10.35
CA ASP A 1 11.09 -28.18 -9.49
C ASP A 1 10.67 -26.73 -9.43
N ARG A 2 9.54 -26.37 -10.06
CA ARG A 2 8.89 -25.07 -9.86
C ARG A 2 7.90 -25.23 -8.69
N PRO A 3 7.86 -24.31 -7.72
CA PRO A 3 6.86 -24.35 -6.66
C PRO A 3 5.45 -24.28 -7.27
N PRO A 4 4.45 -24.94 -6.66
CA PRO A 4 3.09 -24.94 -7.17
C PRO A 4 2.51 -23.51 -7.20
N PRO A 5 1.64 -23.18 -8.17
CA PRO A 5 1.01 -21.88 -8.22
C PRO A 5 0.16 -21.66 -6.96
N LEU A 6 0.27 -20.47 -6.36
CA LEU A 6 -0.49 -20.04 -5.19
C LEU A 6 -1.98 -19.87 -5.56
N GLY A 7 -2.69 -20.98 -5.67
CA GLY A 7 -4.10 -21.07 -6.11
C GLY A 7 -5.15 -20.40 -5.22
N GLY A 8 -4.76 -19.53 -4.28
CA GLY A 8 -5.66 -18.83 -3.36
C GLY A 8 -5.37 -17.34 -3.19
N ALA A 9 -4.38 -16.78 -3.89
CA ALA A 9 -4.02 -15.36 -3.75
C ALA A 9 -4.94 -14.45 -4.59
N VAL A 10 -6.25 -14.49 -4.34
CA VAL A 10 -7.27 -13.69 -5.07
C VAL A 10 -6.96 -12.18 -4.97
N TRP A 11 -6.42 -11.74 -3.83
CA TRP A 11 -5.96 -10.36 -3.60
C TRP A 11 -4.72 -9.96 -4.41
N VAL A 12 -3.95 -10.93 -4.90
CA VAL A 12 -2.71 -10.70 -5.66
C VAL A 12 -2.95 -10.85 -7.17
N ILE A 13 -3.90 -11.68 -7.58
CA ILE A 13 -3.92 -12.22 -8.96
C ILE A 13 -4.92 -11.51 -9.89
N THR A 14 -6.05 -10.95 -9.43
CA THR A 14 -7.07 -10.44 -10.36
C THR A 14 -7.13 -8.91 -10.51
N PRO A 15 -7.22 -8.09 -9.44
CA PRO A 15 -7.30 -6.63 -9.60
C PRO A 15 -5.91 -6.02 -9.84
N LEU A 16 -4.91 -6.44 -9.06
CA LEU A 16 -3.57 -5.85 -9.11
C LEU A 16 -2.87 -6.09 -10.44
N ILE A 17 -3.02 -7.28 -11.04
CA ILE A 17 -2.47 -7.57 -12.38
C ILE A 17 -3.16 -6.72 -13.45
N TYR A 18 -4.49 -6.57 -13.38
CA TYR A 18 -5.22 -5.76 -14.35
C TYR A 18 -4.81 -4.28 -14.29
N PHE A 19 -4.69 -3.72 -13.08
CA PHE A 19 -4.18 -2.36 -12.89
C PHE A 19 -2.70 -2.23 -13.25
N TYR A 20 -1.88 -3.24 -12.99
CA TYR A 20 -0.47 -3.26 -13.36
C TYR A 20 -0.27 -3.31 -14.88
N VAL A 21 -1.25 -3.78 -15.65
CA VAL A 21 -1.20 -3.75 -17.14
C VAL A 21 -1.82 -2.47 -17.71
N LEU A 22 -2.88 -1.95 -17.09
CA LEU A 22 -3.59 -0.76 -17.57
C LEU A 22 -2.84 0.55 -17.28
N PHE A 23 -2.34 0.73 -16.06
CA PHE A 23 -1.71 2.00 -15.68
C PHE A 23 -0.45 2.30 -16.51
N PRO A 24 0.48 1.37 -16.77
CA PRO A 24 1.62 1.67 -17.62
C PRO A 24 1.23 2.13 -19.02
N SER A 25 0.18 1.55 -19.60
CA SER A 25 -0.28 1.90 -20.95
C SER A 25 -0.91 3.30 -20.98
N PHE A 26 -1.78 3.60 -20.01
CA PHE A 26 -2.37 4.93 -19.86
C PHE A 26 -1.30 6.01 -19.62
N VAL A 27 -0.42 5.78 -18.65
CA VAL A 27 0.66 6.71 -18.31
C VAL A 27 1.62 6.88 -19.48
N ALA A 28 1.99 5.80 -20.16
CA ALA A 28 2.86 5.87 -21.34
C ALA A 28 2.25 6.71 -22.46
N ASN A 29 0.94 6.60 -22.70
CA ASN A 29 0.28 7.41 -23.72
C ASN A 29 0.31 8.90 -23.37
N ILE A 30 0.04 9.27 -22.11
CA ILE A 30 0.12 10.65 -21.65
C ILE A 30 1.56 11.18 -21.72
N VAL A 31 2.53 10.45 -21.17
CA VAL A 31 3.92 10.88 -21.15
C VAL A 31 4.45 11.07 -22.56
N ARG A 32 4.21 10.11 -23.47
CA ARG A 32 4.69 10.22 -24.86
C ARG A 32 4.00 11.31 -25.67
N TYR A 33 2.79 11.72 -25.26
CA TYR A 33 2.09 12.84 -25.90
C TYR A 33 2.72 14.20 -25.52
N TYR A 34 3.05 14.41 -24.24
CA TYR A 34 3.61 15.69 -23.76
C TYR A 34 5.13 15.78 -23.85
N TYR A 35 5.82 14.66 -23.71
CA TYR A 35 7.27 14.56 -23.79
C TYR A 35 7.61 13.75 -25.04
N PRO A 36 7.98 14.36 -26.18
CA PRO A 36 8.28 13.61 -27.41
C PRO A 36 9.61 12.85 -27.37
N SER A 37 10.51 13.18 -26.44
CA SER A 37 11.83 12.54 -26.30
C SER A 37 12.31 12.49 -24.85
N ASP A 38 13.31 11.66 -24.57
CA ASP A 38 14.01 11.63 -23.27
C ASP A 38 14.60 13.01 -22.92
N GLU A 39 15.10 13.74 -23.92
CA GLU A 39 15.63 15.09 -23.75
C GLU A 39 14.56 16.07 -23.22
N SER A 40 13.31 15.95 -23.67
CA SER A 40 12.22 16.79 -23.17
C SER A 40 11.88 16.51 -21.70
N VAL A 41 12.07 15.27 -21.21
CA VAL A 41 11.93 14.91 -19.79
C VAL A 41 13.09 15.47 -18.98
N TYR A 42 14.31 15.26 -19.45
CA TYR A 42 15.53 15.72 -18.77
C TYR A 42 15.59 17.24 -18.65
N LYS A 43 15.13 17.97 -19.66
CA LYS A 43 15.17 19.44 -19.71
C LYS A 43 14.03 20.13 -18.97
N ASP A 44 13.03 19.40 -18.47
CA ASP A 44 11.90 19.99 -17.75
C ASP A 44 12.31 20.33 -16.30
N PRO A 45 12.55 21.62 -15.97
CA PRO A 45 13.05 21.99 -14.66
C PRO A 45 12.01 21.77 -13.55
N GLU A 46 10.72 21.85 -13.86
CA GLU A 46 9.64 21.66 -12.88
C GLU A 46 9.52 20.18 -12.52
N LEU A 47 9.58 19.30 -13.53
CA LEU A 47 9.57 17.86 -13.31
C LEU A 47 10.80 17.39 -12.51
N GLN A 48 11.99 17.90 -12.82
CA GLN A 48 13.21 17.56 -12.08
C GLN A 48 13.15 18.07 -10.64
N ALA A 49 12.65 19.30 -10.42
CA ALA A 49 12.47 19.85 -9.08
C ALA A 49 11.46 19.03 -8.25
N TRP A 50 10.36 18.61 -8.86
CA TRP A 50 9.34 17.79 -8.22
C TRP A 50 9.88 16.45 -7.69
N VAL A 51 10.60 15.69 -8.52
CA VAL A 51 11.16 14.41 -8.08
C VAL A 51 12.31 14.60 -7.09
N ALA A 52 13.11 15.66 -7.24
CA ALA A 52 14.17 15.99 -6.29
C ALA A 52 13.61 16.36 -4.91
N GLU A 53 12.50 17.11 -4.84
CA GLU A 53 11.82 17.43 -3.58
C GLU A 53 11.29 16.16 -2.91
N ILE A 54 10.61 15.28 -3.65
CA ILE A 54 10.13 14.00 -3.10
C ILE A 54 11.30 13.16 -2.57
N TYR A 55 12.40 13.07 -3.31
CA TYR A 55 13.58 12.33 -2.87
C TYR A 55 14.19 12.94 -1.60
N LYS A 56 14.31 14.27 -1.55
CA LYS A 56 14.93 14.99 -0.43
C LYS A 56 14.07 14.97 0.82
N GLU A 57 12.80 15.34 0.71
CA GLU A 57 11.90 15.53 1.84
C GLU A 57 11.14 14.25 2.19
N GLY A 58 10.70 13.48 1.19
CA GLY A 58 9.97 12.23 1.39
C GLY A 58 10.87 11.03 1.70
N PHE A 59 12.04 10.95 1.06
CA PHE A 59 12.97 9.82 1.20
C PHE A 59 14.30 10.21 1.89
N LEU A 60 14.37 11.40 2.48
CA LEU A 60 15.49 11.88 3.30
C LEU A 60 16.85 11.83 2.58
N SER A 61 16.84 11.97 1.24
CA SER A 61 18.04 11.85 0.40
C SER A 61 18.78 10.51 0.53
N LEU A 62 18.10 9.43 0.94
CA LEU A 62 18.70 8.12 1.16
C LEU A 62 18.77 7.32 -0.14
N GLN A 63 19.97 7.13 -0.67
CA GLN A 63 20.21 6.36 -1.89
C GLN A 63 19.75 4.89 -1.77
N SER A 64 19.78 4.33 -0.57
CA SER A 64 19.35 2.94 -0.30
C SER A 64 17.85 2.70 -0.54
N THR A 65 17.04 3.75 -0.69
CA THR A 65 15.61 3.64 -1.00
C THR A 65 15.35 3.23 -2.45
N GLY A 66 16.33 3.45 -3.35
CA GLY A 66 16.18 3.20 -4.79
C GLY A 66 15.23 4.14 -5.51
N ILE A 67 14.75 5.21 -4.85
CA ILE A 67 13.92 6.24 -5.45
C ILE A 67 14.79 7.21 -6.24
N PRO A 68 14.45 7.52 -7.50
CA PRO A 68 15.23 8.47 -8.29
C PRO A 68 15.14 9.88 -7.71
N SER A 69 16.24 10.63 -7.80
CA SER A 69 16.29 12.07 -7.49
C SER A 69 16.12 12.95 -8.74
N SER A 70 16.07 12.34 -9.93
CA SER A 70 15.98 12.99 -11.24
C SER A 70 15.54 11.97 -12.28
N PHE A 71 15.00 12.43 -13.42
CA PHE A 71 14.68 11.58 -14.57
C PHE A 71 15.56 11.90 -15.77
N ALA A 72 16.07 10.85 -16.42
CA ALA A 72 16.81 10.96 -17.68
C ALA A 72 15.97 10.50 -18.88
N THR A 73 14.98 9.64 -18.67
CA THR A 73 14.21 9.05 -19.78
C THR A 73 12.70 9.07 -19.56
N GLN A 74 11.93 9.02 -20.65
CA GLN A 74 10.50 8.77 -20.63
C GLN A 74 10.17 7.47 -19.90
N GLY A 75 11.00 6.43 -20.05
CA GLY A 75 10.79 5.13 -19.41
C GLY A 75 10.81 5.21 -17.88
N GLU A 76 11.75 5.98 -17.33
CA GLU A 76 11.83 6.23 -15.88
C GLU A 76 10.63 7.02 -15.39
N LEU A 77 10.23 8.07 -16.10
CA LEU A 77 9.06 8.87 -15.77
C LEU A 77 7.77 8.04 -15.79
N ILE A 78 7.58 7.23 -16.84
CA ILE A 78 6.40 6.34 -16.98
C ILE A 78 6.35 5.36 -15.81
N LYS A 79 7.48 4.72 -15.48
CA LYS A 79 7.55 3.78 -14.36
C LYS A 79 7.21 4.48 -13.04
N TYR A 80 7.74 5.67 -12.82
CA TYR A 80 7.54 6.43 -11.59
C TYR A 80 6.09 6.88 -11.43
N LEU A 81 5.50 7.51 -12.45
CA LEU A 81 4.11 7.95 -12.43
C LEU A 81 3.13 6.77 -12.29
N THR A 82 3.41 5.65 -12.96
CA THR A 82 2.64 4.41 -12.77
C THR A 82 2.66 3.97 -11.30
N MET A 83 3.83 3.99 -10.67
CA MET A 83 3.99 3.64 -9.26
C MET A 83 3.19 4.60 -8.35
N VAL A 84 3.27 5.91 -8.59
CA VAL A 84 2.52 6.92 -7.81
C VAL A 84 1.00 6.71 -7.94
N ILE A 85 0.48 6.63 -9.16
CA ILE A 85 -0.96 6.46 -9.43
C ILE A 85 -1.46 5.16 -8.81
N PHE A 86 -0.74 4.05 -9.00
CA PHE A 86 -1.11 2.77 -8.42
C PHE A 86 -1.12 2.80 -6.89
N ARG A 87 -0.11 3.44 -6.26
CA ARG A 87 -0.04 3.55 -4.80
C ARG A 87 -1.19 4.36 -4.21
N CYS A 88 -1.52 5.49 -4.84
CA CYS A 88 -2.57 6.39 -4.38
C CYS A 88 -3.99 5.86 -4.65
N SER A 89 -4.14 4.84 -5.51
CA SER A 89 -5.44 4.27 -5.87
C SER A 89 -5.56 2.80 -5.47
N ALA A 90 -5.19 1.89 -6.36
CA ALA A 90 -5.37 0.46 -6.23
C ALA A 90 -4.72 -0.12 -4.95
N GLN A 91 -3.49 0.29 -4.63
CA GLN A 91 -2.83 -0.18 -3.42
C GLN A 91 -3.53 0.33 -2.16
N HIS A 92 -3.90 1.62 -2.11
CA HIS A 92 -4.63 2.20 -0.99
C HIS A 92 -5.94 1.43 -0.76
N ALA A 93 -6.77 1.28 -1.80
CA ALA A 93 -8.03 0.55 -1.72
C ALA A 93 -7.82 -0.91 -1.26
N ALA A 94 -6.82 -1.60 -1.80
CA ALA A 94 -6.55 -3.01 -1.46
C ALA A 94 -6.20 -3.23 0.02
N VAL A 95 -5.53 -2.28 0.68
CA VAL A 95 -5.14 -2.42 2.09
C VAL A 95 -6.10 -1.71 3.05
N ASN A 96 -6.94 -0.80 2.55
CA ASN A 96 -7.79 0.05 3.38
C ASN A 96 -9.25 -0.40 3.40
N SER A 97 -9.86 -0.66 2.24
CA SER A 97 -11.32 -0.84 2.13
C SER A 97 -11.84 -2.11 2.82
N GLY A 98 -11.00 -3.14 2.95
CA GLY A 98 -11.35 -4.39 3.63
C GLY A 98 -11.07 -4.41 5.13
N GLN A 99 -10.61 -3.30 5.74
CA GLN A 99 -10.22 -3.31 7.15
C GLN A 99 -11.40 -3.64 8.07
N TYR A 100 -12.59 -3.07 7.84
CA TYR A 100 -13.75 -3.37 8.68
C TYR A 100 -14.20 -4.83 8.55
N ASP A 101 -14.22 -5.38 7.34
CA ASP A 101 -14.61 -6.77 7.10
C ASP A 101 -13.71 -7.78 7.84
N ILE A 102 -12.42 -7.47 7.95
CA ILE A 102 -11.42 -8.33 8.58
C ILE A 102 -11.31 -8.07 10.09
N TYR A 103 -11.32 -6.81 10.51
CA TYR A 103 -10.97 -6.41 11.88
C TYR A 103 -12.18 -6.07 12.77
N SER A 104 -13.41 -6.03 12.22
CA SER A 104 -14.64 -5.85 13.03
C SER A 104 -14.84 -7.01 14.01
N TRP A 105 -14.44 -8.23 13.62
CA TRP A 105 -14.31 -9.37 14.53
C TRP A 105 -12.93 -9.38 15.19
N MET A 106 -12.81 -8.71 16.35
CA MET A 106 -11.54 -8.50 17.05
C MET A 106 -10.65 -9.75 17.21
N PRO A 107 -11.16 -10.96 17.52
CA PRO A 107 -10.30 -12.15 17.62
C PRO A 107 -9.57 -12.51 16.31
N ASN A 108 -10.05 -12.09 15.15
CA ASN A 108 -9.41 -12.31 13.85
C ASN A 108 -8.17 -11.41 13.63
N GLY A 109 -8.13 -10.24 14.27
CA GLY A 109 -7.01 -9.30 14.18
C GLY A 109 -6.99 -8.34 15.36
N PRO A 110 -6.54 -8.80 16.54
CA PRO A 110 -6.51 -7.97 17.73
C PRO A 110 -5.46 -6.87 17.58
N SER A 111 -5.84 -5.61 17.85
CA SER A 111 -4.94 -4.45 17.75
C SER A 111 -3.84 -4.41 18.82
N SER A 112 -3.98 -5.21 19.88
CA SER A 112 -3.00 -5.35 20.96
C SER A 112 -3.19 -6.67 21.69
N LEU A 113 -2.19 -7.07 22.49
CA LEU A 113 -2.31 -8.20 23.43
C LEU A 113 -1.87 -7.72 24.81
N ARG A 114 -2.61 -8.11 25.85
CA ARG A 114 -2.38 -7.69 27.25
C ARG A 114 -1.41 -8.60 28.02
N LYS A 115 -1.04 -9.74 27.44
CA LYS A 115 -0.12 -10.72 28.03
C LYS A 115 0.99 -11.10 27.04
N PRO A 116 2.16 -11.52 27.54
CA PRO A 116 3.23 -12.00 26.67
C PRO A 116 2.82 -13.29 25.92
N PRO A 117 3.52 -13.62 24.82
CA PRO A 117 3.36 -14.91 24.16
C PRO A 117 3.60 -16.08 25.14
N PRO A 118 2.82 -17.16 25.07
CA PRO A 118 3.04 -18.32 25.92
C PRO A 118 4.39 -18.99 25.60
N THR A 119 5.15 -19.34 26.64
CA THR A 119 6.49 -19.95 26.51
C THR A 119 6.46 -21.47 26.54
N THR A 120 5.35 -22.07 26.97
CA THR A 120 5.19 -23.53 27.09
C THR A 120 3.89 -23.98 26.42
N ARG A 121 3.97 -25.06 25.63
CA ARG A 121 2.80 -25.64 24.93
C ARG A 121 1.80 -26.23 25.92
N GLY A 122 0.52 -26.28 25.53
CA GLY A 122 -0.55 -26.91 26.34
C GLY A 122 -1.01 -26.10 27.56
N THR A 123 -0.49 -24.89 27.75
CA THR A 123 -0.82 -24.02 28.90
C THR A 123 -1.94 -23.03 28.61
N ALA A 124 -2.28 -22.82 27.34
CA ALA A 124 -3.31 -21.89 26.92
C ALA A 124 -4.71 -22.46 27.24
N THR A 125 -5.47 -21.71 28.03
CA THR A 125 -6.89 -21.96 28.31
C THR A 125 -7.76 -20.90 27.64
N HIS A 126 -9.05 -21.19 27.44
CA HIS A 126 -10.00 -20.20 26.94
C HIS A 126 -9.97 -18.89 27.74
N GLN A 127 -9.94 -19.00 29.07
CA GLN A 127 -9.85 -17.84 29.97
C GLN A 127 -8.56 -17.05 29.76
N SER A 128 -7.41 -17.74 29.62
CA SER A 128 -6.13 -17.07 29.37
C SER A 128 -6.13 -16.31 28.03
N ILE A 129 -6.85 -16.81 27.01
CA ILE A 129 -7.01 -16.14 25.72
C ILE A 129 -7.83 -14.86 25.90
N LEU A 130 -8.99 -14.93 26.56
CA LEU A 130 -9.83 -13.75 26.83
C LEU A 130 -9.08 -12.66 27.62
N GLU A 131 -8.25 -13.08 28.58
CA GLU A 131 -7.41 -12.17 29.36
C GLU A 131 -6.24 -11.58 28.54
N THR A 132 -5.82 -12.24 27.47
CA THR A 132 -4.77 -11.77 26.57
C THR A 132 -5.33 -10.82 25.50
N LEU A 133 -6.55 -11.04 25.03
CA LEU A 133 -7.20 -10.16 24.05
C LEU A 133 -7.39 -8.73 24.58
N PRO A 134 -7.50 -7.72 23.69
CA PRO A 134 -7.73 -6.33 24.06
C PRO A 134 -8.93 -6.15 25.00
N ALA A 135 -8.85 -5.16 25.89
CA ALA A 135 -9.99 -4.73 26.69
C ALA A 135 -11.09 -4.12 25.80
N VAL A 136 -12.33 -4.14 26.30
CA VAL A 136 -13.52 -3.68 25.57
C VAL A 136 -13.36 -2.26 25.00
N ASN A 137 -12.79 -1.33 25.76
CA ASN A 137 -12.58 0.04 25.31
C ASN A 137 -11.56 0.15 24.16
N VAL A 138 -10.50 -0.67 24.16
CA VAL A 138 -9.49 -0.73 23.08
C VAL A 138 -10.13 -1.35 21.84
N THR A 139 -10.89 -2.43 22.01
CA THR A 139 -11.66 -3.07 20.93
C THR A 139 -12.62 -2.09 20.29
N ALA A 140 -13.44 -1.38 21.08
CA ALA A 140 -14.42 -0.42 20.57
C ALA A 140 -13.75 0.72 19.77
N LYS A 141 -12.64 1.27 20.27
CA LYS A 141 -11.87 2.30 19.55
C LYS A 141 -11.28 1.76 18.24
N SER A 142 -10.73 0.55 18.26
CA SER A 142 -10.15 -0.09 17.08
C SER A 142 -11.20 -0.34 16.02
N VAL A 143 -12.35 -0.91 16.39
CA VAL A 143 -13.47 -1.20 15.48
C VAL A 143 -14.05 0.10 14.90
N ALA A 144 -14.23 1.13 15.73
CA ALA A 144 -14.65 2.45 15.25
C ALA A 144 -13.65 3.05 14.25
N ALA A 145 -12.35 2.95 14.52
CA ALA A 145 -11.31 3.44 13.63
C ALA A 145 -11.34 2.72 12.27
N VAL A 146 -11.35 1.38 12.25
CA VAL A 146 -11.38 0.62 10.98
C VAL A 146 -12.70 0.81 10.22
N HIS A 147 -13.81 1.06 10.91
CA HIS A 147 -15.08 1.42 10.27
C HIS A 147 -14.95 2.76 9.54
N LEU A 148 -14.45 3.78 10.22
CA LEU A 148 -14.26 5.12 9.65
C LEU A 148 -13.26 5.11 8.50
N LEU A 149 -12.16 4.34 8.61
CA LEU A 149 -11.16 4.23 7.56
C LEU A 149 -11.66 3.45 6.33
N SER A 150 -12.52 2.45 6.52
CA SER A 150 -13.04 1.63 5.41
C SER A 150 -14.19 2.29 4.65
N THR A 151 -14.82 3.31 5.24
CA THR A 151 -15.98 3.97 4.65
C THR A 151 -15.53 5.14 3.79
N GLU A 152 -15.74 5.04 2.48
CA GLU A 152 -15.54 6.18 1.57
C GLU A 152 -16.69 7.19 1.79
N PRO A 153 -16.39 8.48 2.06
CA PRO A 153 -17.43 9.48 2.21
C PRO A 153 -18.15 9.65 0.86
N MET A 154 -19.48 9.63 0.89
CA MET A 154 -20.28 9.94 -0.30
C MET A 154 -19.93 11.34 -0.83
N ASP A 155 -19.89 11.48 -2.15
CA ASP A 155 -19.79 12.79 -2.80
C ASP A 155 -20.93 13.69 -2.28
N ARG A 156 -20.57 14.83 -1.70
CA ARG A 156 -21.52 15.85 -1.22
C ARG A 156 -21.83 16.85 -2.31
#